data_AF-A0A8T7GD82-F1
#
_entry.id   AF-A0A8T7GD82-F1
#
_cell.length_a   1.000
_cell.length_b   1.000
_cell.length_c   1.000
_cell.angle_alpha   90.00
_cell.angle_beta   90.00
_cell.angle_gamma   90.00
#
_symmetry.space_group_name_H-M   'P 1'
#
loop_
_entity.id
_entity.type
_entity.pdbx_description
1 polymer ?
#
loop_
_entity_poly.entity_id
_entity_poly.type
_entity_poly.pdbx_seq_one_letter_code
_entity_poly.pdbx_strand_id
1 'polypeptide(L)'
;MLHLLDSAGLSKSSLYRSSYSEGWHLYLFFDEPLNSAELRRQLVKLLTLHDFQIAKGHLEIFPHPGSKNSLGLGLRLPLQEGFAWLDKRTLDVDYERHELTPTQALELFIDAFEGDPNSYQDFRQLKSYVEDLEARKKTTQEHVQKARSDNVLPLVRKRPNSSPTEFTDFVTAVFSVLPPGIIIDNWYNGRLYHLNGLTGPSQRAEAITCLGHYLFYGDPSRGLPALGYGYEQERQWAIDEFLRHYNNGHSKDINADRADAFAQVERAANWIPPHKRDQELSPYKPNVPVAWTRNSANLQIDARSRIKAALEELIAEGNPFSLRDLTARAHCHHNTLKRHADLWKADYDAFCVRLETASCEYNVVVGAASSESKPPTTSQEINMPPGRLAARRIAYELSMRSQRERKRREADLNQPCDWRESIKEKLPADLDAADIQTLKPLLVFLIWQLSLSPSHEDQVWLSDIVSSVRWQLKARSHAPRLIRSIPP
;
A
#
# COMPACT_ATOMS: atom_id res chain seq x y z
N MET A 1 -2.25 -0.23 23.04
CA MET A 1 -2.95 -0.99 24.10
C MET A 1 -3.43 -0.07 25.22
N LEU A 2 -2.55 0.63 25.96
CA LEU A 2 -2.96 1.50 27.09
C LEU A 2 -4.10 2.47 26.74
N HIS A 3 -3.96 3.27 25.69
CA HIS A 3 -5.00 4.18 25.19
C HIS A 3 -6.34 3.49 24.85
N LEU A 4 -6.34 2.20 24.45
CA LEU A 4 -7.58 1.45 24.20
C LEU A 4 -8.28 1.07 25.51
N LEU A 5 -7.51 0.70 26.54
CA LEU A 5 -8.04 0.40 27.87
C LEU A 5 -8.62 1.66 28.51
N ASP A 6 -7.89 2.77 28.43
CA ASP A 6 -8.32 4.10 28.86
C ASP A 6 -9.63 4.54 28.18
N SER A 7 -9.71 4.42 26.85
CA SER A 7 -10.95 4.70 26.10
C SER A 7 -12.13 3.76 26.42
N ALA A 8 -11.86 2.62 27.07
CA ALA A 8 -12.86 1.69 27.57
C ALA A 8 -13.10 1.83 29.09
N GLY A 9 -12.62 2.91 29.72
CA GLY A 9 -12.78 3.25 31.14
C GLY A 9 -11.66 2.75 32.07
N LEU A 10 -10.80 1.83 31.62
CA LEU A 10 -9.70 1.28 32.42
C LEU A 10 -8.43 2.14 32.29
N SER A 11 -8.48 3.34 32.88
CA SER A 11 -7.39 4.31 32.86
C SER A 11 -6.20 3.92 33.76
N LYS A 12 -6.44 3.23 34.88
CA LYS A 12 -5.36 2.85 35.81
C LYS A 12 -4.76 1.50 35.45
N SER A 13 -3.44 1.47 35.28
CA SER A 13 -2.70 0.24 35.05
C SER A 13 -1.24 0.37 35.51
N SER A 14 -0.64 -0.77 35.84
CA SER A 14 0.77 -0.85 36.27
C SER A 14 1.54 -1.77 35.33
N LEU A 15 2.62 -1.24 34.76
CA LEU A 15 3.41 -1.86 33.69
C LEU A 15 4.80 -2.23 34.23
N TYR A 16 5.22 -3.46 33.98
CA TYR A 16 6.48 -4.01 34.47
C TYR A 16 7.19 -4.80 33.38
N ARG A 17 8.52 -4.90 33.45
CA ARG A 17 9.28 -5.86 32.65
C ARG A 17 9.10 -7.25 33.30
N SER A 18 8.88 -8.30 32.50
CA SER A 18 8.60 -9.66 32.99
C SER A 18 9.80 -10.61 32.95
N SER A 19 10.84 -10.27 32.18
CA SER A 19 12.02 -11.12 31.96
C SER A 19 13.17 -10.29 31.37
N TYR A 20 14.39 -10.85 31.39
CA TYR A 20 15.53 -10.31 30.65
C TYR A 20 15.36 -10.32 29.11
N SER A 21 14.32 -10.99 28.59
CA SER A 21 13.98 -11.03 27.17
C SER A 21 12.99 -9.94 26.77
N GLU A 22 13.01 -8.80 27.46
CA GLU A 22 12.16 -7.61 27.22
C GLU A 22 10.65 -7.91 27.12
N GLY A 23 10.19 -8.95 27.83
CA GLY A 23 8.75 -9.20 27.99
C GLY A 23 8.10 -8.16 28.91
N TRP A 24 6.81 -7.90 28.71
CA TRP A 24 6.04 -6.90 29.46
C TRP A 24 4.84 -7.56 30.14
N HIS A 25 4.62 -7.24 31.42
CA HIS A 25 3.37 -7.55 32.14
C HIS A 25 2.61 -6.26 32.41
N LEU A 26 1.32 -6.25 32.04
CA LEU A 26 0.38 -5.20 32.39
C LEU A 26 -0.60 -5.73 33.44
N TYR A 27 -0.63 -5.09 34.62
CA TYR A 27 -1.58 -5.41 35.68
C TYR A 27 -2.69 -4.38 35.73
N LEU A 28 -3.92 -4.87 35.92
CA LEU A 28 -5.14 -4.10 36.09
C LEU A 28 -5.68 -4.45 37.47
N PHE A 29 -5.44 -3.56 38.42
CA PHE A 29 -5.89 -3.69 39.80
C PHE A 29 -7.32 -3.15 39.95
N PHE A 30 -8.08 -3.68 40.92
CA PHE A 30 -9.46 -3.31 41.19
C PHE A 30 -9.71 -3.23 42.70
N ASP A 31 -10.57 -2.30 43.11
CA ASP A 31 -10.95 -2.09 44.51
C ASP A 31 -11.92 -3.16 45.04
N GLU A 32 -12.86 -3.58 44.19
CA GLU A 32 -13.85 -4.61 44.48
C GLU A 32 -13.51 -5.99 43.85
N PRO A 33 -13.88 -7.11 44.50
CA PRO A 33 -13.60 -8.46 43.99
C PRO A 33 -14.43 -8.79 42.73
N LEU A 34 -13.78 -8.74 41.57
CA LEU A 34 -14.39 -9.05 40.27
C LEU A 34 -14.42 -10.54 39.91
N ASN A 35 -15.43 -10.93 39.11
CA ASN A 35 -15.44 -12.23 38.43
C ASN A 35 -14.40 -12.24 37.30
N SER A 36 -13.26 -12.89 37.55
CA SER A 36 -12.12 -12.93 36.62
C SER A 36 -12.43 -13.60 35.27
N ALA A 37 -13.36 -14.56 35.21
CA ALA A 37 -13.78 -15.18 33.96
C ALA A 37 -14.57 -14.19 33.08
N GLU A 38 -15.40 -13.33 33.70
CA GLU A 38 -16.12 -12.28 32.99
C GLU A 38 -15.20 -11.14 32.55
N LEU A 39 -14.32 -10.67 33.43
CA LEU A 39 -13.31 -9.65 33.09
C LEU A 39 -12.45 -10.11 31.90
N ARG A 40 -11.93 -11.34 31.95
CA ARG A 40 -11.19 -11.95 30.83
C ARG A 40 -12.04 -12.03 29.57
N ARG A 41 -13.35 -12.34 29.66
CA ARG A 41 -14.26 -12.40 28.51
C ARG A 41 -14.41 -11.03 27.84
N GLN A 42 -14.60 -9.96 28.60
CA GLN A 42 -14.75 -8.61 28.04
C GLN A 42 -13.43 -8.06 27.49
N LEU A 43 -12.30 -8.30 28.16
CA LEU A 43 -10.98 -7.91 27.63
C LEU A 43 -10.62 -8.66 26.33
N VAL A 44 -10.91 -9.97 26.25
CA VAL A 44 -10.74 -10.75 25.00
C VAL A 44 -11.59 -10.16 23.88
N LYS A 45 -12.86 -9.84 24.14
CA LYS A 45 -13.74 -9.19 23.15
C LYS A 45 -13.18 -7.85 22.68
N LEU A 46 -12.87 -6.92 23.59
CA LEU A 46 -12.33 -5.60 23.29
C LEU A 46 -11.10 -5.69 22.37
N LEU A 47 -10.13 -6.51 22.75
CA LEU A 47 -8.90 -6.70 22.00
C LEU A 47 -9.14 -7.34 20.62
N THR A 48 -10.04 -8.33 20.53
CA THR A 48 -10.41 -8.97 19.25
C THR A 48 -11.20 -8.02 18.32
N LEU A 49 -11.99 -7.10 18.88
CA LEU A 49 -12.73 -6.09 18.10
C LEU A 49 -11.81 -5.05 17.45
N HIS A 50 -10.65 -4.77 18.08
CA HIS A 50 -9.57 -3.92 17.57
C HIS A 50 -8.39 -4.75 17.01
N ASP A 51 -8.66 -5.95 16.47
CA ASP A 51 -7.74 -6.81 15.71
C ASP A 51 -6.44 -7.25 16.42
N PHE A 52 -6.37 -7.18 17.76
CA PHE A 52 -5.23 -7.69 18.53
C PHE A 52 -5.21 -9.23 18.54
N GLN A 53 -4.09 -9.82 18.12
CA GLN A 53 -3.89 -11.27 18.11
C GLN A 53 -3.52 -11.80 19.50
N ILE A 54 -4.52 -12.34 20.21
CA ILE A 54 -4.35 -12.96 21.53
C ILE A 54 -3.76 -14.37 21.35
N ALA A 55 -2.43 -14.46 21.40
CA ALA A 55 -1.68 -15.69 21.14
C ALA A 55 -0.62 -15.97 22.23
N LYS A 56 -0.38 -17.25 22.50
CA LYS A 56 0.61 -17.71 23.48
C LYS A 56 2.01 -17.22 23.10
N GLY A 57 2.74 -16.63 24.04
CA GLY A 57 4.05 -16.02 23.80
C GLY A 57 4.04 -14.68 23.05
N HIS A 58 2.87 -14.05 22.85
CA HIS A 58 2.74 -12.69 22.29
C HIS A 58 1.81 -11.82 23.13
N LEU A 59 0.59 -12.28 23.41
CA LEU A 59 -0.40 -11.56 24.22
C LEU A 59 -1.26 -12.57 24.98
N GLU A 60 -0.94 -12.77 26.25
CA GLU A 60 -1.64 -13.69 27.16
C GLU A 60 -2.39 -12.91 28.25
N ILE A 61 -3.62 -13.31 28.56
CA ILE A 61 -4.48 -12.65 29.54
C ILE A 61 -4.69 -13.58 30.74
N PHE A 62 -4.25 -13.12 31.91
CA PHE A 62 -4.32 -13.82 33.20
C PHE A 62 -5.31 -13.15 34.16
N PRO A 63 -5.88 -13.88 35.13
CA PRO A 63 -5.80 -15.34 35.28
C PRO A 63 -6.64 -16.06 34.21
N HIS A 64 -6.18 -17.22 33.76
CA HIS A 64 -6.90 -18.05 32.80
C HIS A 64 -7.66 -19.15 33.55
N PRO A 65 -9.01 -19.23 33.47
CA PRO A 65 -9.83 -20.19 34.22
C PRO A 65 -9.80 -21.62 33.63
N GLY A 66 -8.67 -22.03 33.05
CA GLY A 66 -8.46 -23.38 32.54
C GLY A 66 -9.32 -23.80 31.36
N SER A 67 -9.47 -25.11 31.25
CA SER A 67 -10.35 -25.83 30.32
C SER A 67 -10.72 -27.18 30.97
N LYS A 68 -11.55 -28.01 30.32
CA LYS A 68 -11.95 -29.33 30.88
C LYS A 68 -10.77 -30.23 31.28
N ASN A 69 -9.58 -30.02 30.70
CA ASN A 69 -8.38 -30.83 30.94
C ASN A 69 -7.22 -30.00 31.54
N SER A 70 -7.48 -28.81 32.09
CA SER A 70 -6.44 -27.95 32.66
C SER A 70 -6.98 -27.09 33.81
N LEU A 71 -6.26 -27.08 34.93
CA LEU A 71 -6.53 -26.22 36.10
C LEU A 71 -6.37 -24.72 35.81
N GLY A 72 -5.86 -24.34 34.63
CA GLY A 72 -5.67 -22.95 34.25
C GLY A 72 -4.29 -22.40 34.61
N LEU A 73 -4.20 -21.06 34.54
CA LEU A 73 -2.98 -20.31 34.80
C LEU A 73 -3.32 -19.16 35.74
N GLY A 74 -2.74 -19.17 36.93
CA GLY A 74 -2.96 -18.15 37.95
C GLY A 74 -2.34 -16.80 37.58
N LEU A 75 -2.50 -15.83 38.49
CA LEU A 75 -1.81 -14.55 38.43
C LEU A 75 -0.28 -14.79 38.46
N ARG A 76 0.46 -14.06 37.61
CA ARG A 76 1.92 -14.01 37.69
C ARG A 76 2.31 -13.04 38.81
N LEU A 77 3.25 -13.42 39.66
CA LEU A 77 3.77 -12.57 40.74
C LEU A 77 5.20 -12.10 40.39
N PRO A 78 5.66 -10.97 40.96
CA PRO A 78 6.99 -10.37 40.70
C PRO A 78 8.13 -11.14 41.41
N LEU A 79 8.17 -12.46 41.23
CA LEU A 79 9.12 -13.38 41.86
C LEU A 79 10.03 -14.09 40.85
N GLN A 80 9.86 -13.81 39.55
CA GLN A 80 10.68 -14.36 38.47
C GLN A 80 11.92 -13.50 38.23
N GLU A 81 13.05 -14.13 37.88
CA GLU A 81 14.26 -13.43 37.48
C GLU A 81 14.06 -12.58 36.21
N GLY A 82 14.71 -11.41 36.17
CA GLY A 82 14.56 -10.44 35.09
C GLY A 82 13.25 -9.64 35.11
N PHE A 83 12.39 -9.83 36.11
CA PHE A 83 11.30 -8.89 36.41
C PHE A 83 11.88 -7.54 36.86
N ALA A 84 11.25 -6.41 36.50
CA ALA A 84 11.68 -5.08 36.94
C ALA A 84 10.51 -4.08 37.02
N TRP A 85 10.63 -3.15 37.97
CA TRP A 85 9.75 -1.98 38.13
C TRP A 85 10.23 -0.86 37.21
N LEU A 86 9.29 -0.11 36.62
CA LEU A 86 9.56 0.89 35.59
C LEU A 86 8.90 2.23 35.93
N ASP A 87 9.57 3.36 35.66
CA ASP A 87 8.94 4.67 35.76
C ASP A 87 7.79 4.74 34.75
N LYS A 88 6.58 5.05 35.22
CA LYS A 88 5.38 5.25 34.39
C LYS A 88 5.58 6.35 33.33
N ARG A 89 6.55 7.26 33.50
CA ARG A 89 6.81 8.39 32.61
C ARG A 89 7.97 8.19 31.62
N THR A 90 9.14 7.68 32.05
CA THR A 90 10.26 7.42 31.12
C THR A 90 10.35 5.99 30.59
N LEU A 91 9.74 5.03 31.28
CA LEU A 91 9.90 3.57 31.07
C LEU A 91 11.32 3.04 31.32
N ASP A 92 12.17 3.82 31.98
CA ASP A 92 13.44 3.32 32.55
C ASP A 92 13.17 2.39 33.75
N VAL A 93 14.18 1.60 34.14
CA VAL A 93 14.08 0.70 35.30
C VAL A 93 14.33 1.47 36.59
N ASP A 94 13.34 1.48 37.50
CA ASP A 94 13.48 2.02 38.86
C ASP A 94 14.19 1.01 39.79
N TYR A 95 13.78 -0.26 39.71
CA TYR A 95 14.30 -1.35 40.55
C TYR A 95 14.34 -2.67 39.77
N GLU A 96 15.49 -3.34 39.78
CA GLU A 96 15.62 -4.72 39.29
C GLU A 96 15.18 -5.72 40.37
N ARG A 97 14.48 -6.79 39.98
CA ARG A 97 14.01 -7.79 40.96
C ARG A 97 15.15 -8.44 41.75
N HIS A 98 16.37 -8.52 41.21
CA HIS A 98 17.51 -9.12 41.90
C HIS A 98 18.13 -8.22 42.99
N GLU A 99 17.80 -6.93 43.02
CA GLU A 99 18.24 -5.99 44.07
C GLU A 99 17.36 -6.05 45.32
N LEU A 100 16.13 -6.58 45.17
CA LEU A 100 15.10 -6.64 46.21
C LEU A 100 15.03 -8.02 46.86
N THR A 101 14.78 -8.06 48.18
CA THR A 101 14.38 -9.33 48.83
C THR A 101 12.99 -9.79 48.35
N PRO A 102 12.66 -11.08 48.44
CA PRO A 102 11.33 -11.57 48.04
C PRO A 102 10.16 -10.91 48.79
N THR A 103 10.36 -10.47 50.03
CA THR A 103 9.35 -9.75 50.81
C THR A 103 9.15 -8.34 50.26
N GLN A 104 10.22 -7.56 50.09
CA GLN A 104 10.16 -6.21 49.51
C GLN A 104 9.58 -6.18 48.09
N ALA A 105 9.88 -7.20 47.29
CA ALA A 105 9.30 -7.38 45.96
C ALA A 105 7.79 -7.66 45.98
N LEU A 106 7.24 -8.16 47.09
CA LEU A 106 5.79 -8.33 47.28
C LEU A 106 5.18 -7.09 47.93
N GLU A 107 5.86 -6.44 48.87
CA GLU A 107 5.46 -5.16 49.48
C GLU A 107 5.26 -4.09 48.39
N LEU A 108 6.27 -3.83 47.55
CA LEU A 108 6.18 -2.88 46.42
C LEU A 108 5.14 -3.25 45.35
N PHE A 109 4.61 -4.47 45.37
CA PHE A 109 3.52 -4.92 44.49
C PHE A 109 2.15 -4.77 45.14
N ILE A 110 2.08 -4.91 46.47
CA ILE A 110 0.89 -4.60 47.28
C ILE A 110 0.68 -3.07 47.31
N ASP A 111 1.73 -2.28 47.52
CA ASP A 111 1.69 -0.81 47.45
C ASP A 111 1.13 -0.33 46.10
N ALA A 112 1.56 -0.97 45.00
CA ALA A 112 1.09 -0.68 43.65
C ALA A 112 -0.36 -1.16 43.37
N PHE A 113 -0.84 -2.15 44.12
CA PHE A 113 -2.23 -2.63 44.09
C PHE A 113 -3.16 -1.71 44.90
N GLU A 114 -2.74 -1.26 46.08
CA GLU A 114 -3.52 -0.36 46.94
C GLU A 114 -3.55 1.09 46.44
N GLY A 115 -2.47 1.56 45.79
CA GLY A 115 -2.37 2.93 45.29
C GLY A 115 -3.23 3.26 44.06
N ASP A 116 -3.29 2.35 43.06
CA ASP A 116 -3.92 2.61 41.76
C ASP A 116 -5.04 1.60 41.34
N PRO A 117 -6.00 1.21 42.20
CA PRO A 117 -7.10 0.33 41.80
C PRO A 117 -8.13 1.04 40.92
N ASN A 118 -8.57 0.38 39.83
CA ASN A 118 -9.76 0.77 39.05
C ASN A 118 -11.03 0.45 39.86
N SER A 119 -12.12 1.18 39.61
CA SER A 119 -13.38 0.95 40.30
C SER A 119 -14.25 -0.12 39.64
N TYR A 120 -15.19 -0.66 40.40
CA TYR A 120 -16.29 -1.46 39.84
C TYR A 120 -17.14 -0.71 38.80
N GLN A 121 -17.17 0.63 38.83
CA GLN A 121 -17.87 1.44 37.82
C GLN A 121 -17.13 1.42 36.48
N ASP A 122 -15.81 1.48 36.50
CA ASP A 122 -14.96 1.44 35.30
C ASP A 122 -15.09 0.09 34.57
N PHE A 123 -15.21 -1.00 35.33
CA PHE A 123 -15.54 -2.32 34.78
C PHE A 123 -16.94 -2.37 34.12
N ARG A 124 -17.92 -1.62 34.63
CA ARG A 124 -19.22 -1.48 33.95
C ARG A 124 -19.12 -0.68 32.65
N GLN A 125 -18.32 0.39 32.63
CA GLN A 125 -18.08 1.20 31.43
C GLN A 125 -17.46 0.35 30.30
N LEU A 126 -16.42 -0.44 30.61
CA LEU A 126 -15.84 -1.42 29.70
C LEU A 126 -16.90 -2.35 29.09
N LYS A 127 -17.82 -2.87 29.93
CA LYS A 127 -18.86 -3.78 29.46
C LYS A 127 -19.83 -3.10 28.48
N SER A 128 -20.32 -1.89 28.79
CA SER A 128 -21.17 -1.14 27.86
C SER A 128 -20.45 -0.78 26.56
N TYR A 129 -19.17 -0.38 26.63
CA TYR A 129 -18.37 -0.03 25.46
C TYR A 129 -18.18 -1.23 24.52
N VAL A 130 -17.91 -2.43 25.07
CA VAL A 130 -17.83 -3.68 24.29
C VAL A 130 -19.20 -4.09 23.70
N GLU A 131 -20.29 -3.91 24.43
CA GLU A 131 -21.64 -4.21 23.93
C GLU A 131 -22.06 -3.28 22.79
N ASP A 132 -21.74 -1.98 22.88
CA ASP A 132 -21.93 -1.00 21.81
C ASP A 132 -21.07 -1.33 20.57
N LEU A 133 -19.80 -1.68 20.74
CA LEU A 133 -18.92 -2.07 19.62
C LEU A 133 -19.42 -3.34 18.92
N GLU A 134 -19.92 -4.34 19.65
CA GLU A 134 -20.53 -5.53 19.06
C GLU A 134 -21.82 -5.20 18.30
N ALA A 135 -22.63 -4.26 18.80
CA ALA A 135 -23.84 -3.80 18.09
C ALA A 135 -23.46 -3.08 16.79
N ARG A 136 -22.52 -2.13 16.84
CA ARG A 136 -22.00 -1.42 15.64
C ARG A 136 -21.47 -2.39 14.60
N LYS A 137 -20.56 -3.30 14.97
CA LYS A 137 -19.94 -4.26 14.04
C LYS A 137 -20.98 -5.16 13.36
N LYS A 138 -22.00 -5.63 14.09
CA LYS A 138 -23.15 -6.36 13.52
C LYS A 138 -23.94 -5.50 12.53
N THR A 139 -24.33 -4.28 12.90
CA THR A 139 -25.10 -3.42 11.98
C THR A 139 -24.33 -3.10 10.69
N THR A 140 -23.01 -2.91 10.72
CA THR A 140 -22.19 -2.74 9.51
C THR A 140 -22.23 -3.99 8.64
N GLN A 141 -22.01 -5.18 9.22
CA GLN A 141 -22.04 -6.45 8.49
C GLN A 141 -23.43 -6.76 7.90
N GLU A 142 -24.50 -6.41 8.62
CA GLU A 142 -25.87 -6.51 8.12
C GLU A 142 -26.11 -5.57 6.92
N HIS A 143 -25.67 -4.31 6.96
CA HIS A 143 -25.79 -3.39 5.81
C HIS A 143 -25.02 -3.91 4.58
N VAL A 144 -23.81 -4.45 4.76
CA VAL A 144 -23.01 -5.05 3.68
C VAL A 144 -23.74 -6.23 3.01
N GLN A 145 -24.48 -7.03 3.78
CA GLN A 145 -25.27 -8.15 3.24
C GLN A 145 -26.61 -7.69 2.63
N LYS A 146 -27.27 -6.68 3.23
CA LYS A 146 -28.62 -6.21 2.88
C LYS A 146 -28.65 -5.32 1.64
N ALA A 147 -27.50 -4.82 1.18
CA ALA A 147 -27.32 -4.08 -0.08
C ALA A 147 -27.57 -4.91 -1.38
N ARG A 148 -28.32 -6.03 -1.28
CA ARG A 148 -28.70 -6.93 -2.37
C ARG A 148 -30.20 -6.89 -2.74
N SER A 149 -31.06 -6.12 -2.05
CA SER A 149 -32.53 -6.13 -2.27
C SER A 149 -33.22 -4.75 -2.16
N ASP A 150 -33.85 -4.36 -3.27
CA ASP A 150 -35.00 -3.44 -3.45
C ASP A 150 -35.00 -1.94 -3.02
N ASN A 151 -34.83 -1.08 -4.04
CA ASN A 151 -35.85 -0.18 -4.63
C ASN A 151 -36.72 0.80 -3.78
N VAL A 152 -36.66 2.10 -4.17
CA VAL A 152 -37.78 3.09 -4.25
C VAL A 152 -38.35 3.64 -2.90
N LEU A 153 -38.61 4.94 -2.63
CA LEU A 153 -38.42 6.30 -3.22
C LEU A 153 -38.55 7.34 -2.04
N PRO A 154 -38.78 8.70 -2.11
CA PRO A 154 -39.14 9.61 -3.22
C PRO A 154 -38.25 10.89 -3.36
N LEU A 155 -38.75 12.10 -3.02
CA LEU A 155 -38.20 13.41 -3.45
C LEU A 155 -38.43 14.57 -2.45
N VAL A 156 -37.43 15.45 -2.29
CA VAL A 156 -37.55 16.86 -1.82
C VAL A 156 -36.61 17.75 -2.67
N ARG A 157 -36.82 19.08 -2.75
CA ARG A 157 -36.30 19.95 -3.85
C ARG A 157 -35.37 21.11 -3.44
N LYS A 158 -34.44 21.44 -4.36
CA LYS A 158 -33.62 22.69 -4.54
C LYS A 158 -32.49 22.91 -3.51
N ARG A 159 -31.33 23.49 -3.88
CA ARG A 159 -30.79 24.00 -5.18
C ARG A 159 -29.24 23.89 -5.15
N PRO A 160 -28.55 23.48 -6.23
CA PRO A 160 -27.08 23.38 -6.26
C PRO A 160 -26.38 24.65 -6.77
N ASN A 161 -25.09 24.81 -6.44
CA ASN A 161 -24.17 25.82 -6.99
C ASN A 161 -22.77 25.21 -7.19
N SER A 162 -22.55 24.49 -8.30
CA SER A 162 -21.23 24.02 -8.75
C SER A 162 -21.24 23.79 -10.27
N SER A 163 -20.06 23.89 -10.90
CA SER A 163 -19.90 23.58 -12.33
C SER A 163 -20.12 22.08 -12.61
N PRO A 164 -20.85 21.70 -13.67
CA PRO A 164 -21.14 20.30 -13.94
C PRO A 164 -19.94 19.54 -14.54
N THR A 165 -19.44 18.54 -13.80
CA THR A 165 -18.68 17.40 -14.36
C THR A 165 -19.64 16.34 -14.92
N GLU A 166 -19.14 15.43 -15.76
CA GLU A 166 -19.90 14.36 -16.43
C GLU A 166 -20.83 13.55 -15.50
N PHE A 167 -20.43 13.29 -14.25
CA PHE A 167 -21.24 12.52 -13.28
C PHE A 167 -22.21 13.38 -12.44
N THR A 168 -22.27 14.70 -12.66
CA THR A 168 -23.03 15.63 -11.81
C THR A 168 -24.52 15.34 -11.80
N ASP A 169 -25.12 15.06 -12.97
CA ASP A 169 -26.55 14.78 -13.06
C ASP A 169 -26.92 13.49 -12.32
N PHE A 170 -26.06 12.46 -12.41
CA PHE A 170 -26.24 11.20 -11.69
C PHE A 170 -26.13 11.39 -10.17
N VAL A 171 -25.06 12.03 -9.67
CA VAL A 171 -24.85 12.22 -8.23
C VAL A 171 -25.89 13.20 -7.65
N THR A 172 -26.32 14.20 -8.42
CA THR A 172 -27.42 15.09 -8.01
C THR A 172 -28.75 14.35 -7.95
N ALA A 173 -29.01 13.39 -8.84
CA ALA A 173 -30.19 12.53 -8.76
C ALA A 173 -30.18 11.59 -7.54
N VAL A 174 -29.00 11.12 -7.10
CA VAL A 174 -28.85 10.32 -5.87
C VAL A 174 -29.12 11.13 -4.60
N PHE A 175 -28.54 12.33 -4.49
CA PHE A 175 -28.61 13.12 -3.24
C PHE A 175 -29.78 14.13 -3.18
N SER A 176 -30.40 14.48 -4.31
CA SER A 176 -31.34 15.61 -4.49
C SER A 176 -30.77 17.01 -4.20
N VAL A 177 -29.88 17.16 -3.21
CA VAL A 177 -29.06 18.34 -2.92
C VAL A 177 -27.65 17.84 -2.60
N LEU A 178 -26.65 18.30 -3.35
CA LEU A 178 -25.25 17.88 -3.15
C LEU A 178 -24.74 18.31 -1.76
N PRO A 179 -24.19 17.39 -0.94
CA PRO A 179 -23.60 17.73 0.35
C PRO A 179 -22.44 18.73 0.24
N PRO A 180 -22.25 19.62 1.25
CA PRO A 180 -21.18 20.61 1.21
C PRO A 180 -19.80 19.93 1.23
N GLY A 181 -19.00 20.19 0.20
CA GLY A 181 -17.66 19.60 0.05
C GLY A 181 -17.61 18.24 -0.69
N ILE A 182 -18.71 17.77 -1.28
CA ILE A 182 -18.69 16.55 -2.09
C ILE A 182 -17.90 16.76 -3.39
N ILE A 183 -16.85 15.97 -3.58
CA ILE A 183 -16.14 15.83 -4.85
C ILE A 183 -16.89 14.74 -5.62
N ILE A 184 -17.69 15.18 -6.59
CA ILE A 184 -18.61 14.35 -7.37
C ILE A 184 -17.91 13.11 -7.96
N ASP A 185 -16.75 13.32 -8.58
CA ASP A 185 -16.01 12.27 -9.27
C ASP A 185 -15.43 11.22 -8.31
N ASN A 186 -14.91 11.66 -7.15
CA ASN A 186 -14.42 10.75 -6.11
C ASN A 186 -15.55 9.92 -5.50
N TRP A 187 -16.73 10.52 -5.30
CA TRP A 187 -17.91 9.79 -4.81
C TRP A 187 -18.39 8.75 -5.85
N TYR A 188 -18.49 9.14 -7.12
CA TYR A 188 -18.92 8.25 -8.20
C TYR A 188 -17.93 7.10 -8.43
N ASN A 189 -16.63 7.39 -8.48
CA ASN A 189 -15.59 6.36 -8.56
C ASN A 189 -15.60 5.47 -7.31
N GLY A 190 -15.89 6.02 -6.12
CA GLY A 190 -16.05 5.25 -4.89
C GLY A 190 -17.21 4.26 -4.97
N ARG A 191 -18.34 4.66 -5.55
CA ARG A 191 -19.46 3.77 -5.87
C ARG A 191 -19.07 2.67 -6.87
N LEU A 192 -18.31 3.01 -7.91
CA LEU A 192 -17.82 2.03 -8.90
C LEU A 192 -16.86 1.01 -8.27
N TYR A 193 -15.90 1.45 -7.45
CA TYR A 193 -15.04 0.56 -6.68
C TYR A 193 -15.88 -0.33 -5.75
N HIS A 194 -16.81 0.23 -4.98
CA HIS A 194 -17.69 -0.54 -4.08
C HIS A 194 -18.54 -1.60 -4.82
N LEU A 195 -18.86 -1.41 -6.10
CA LEU A 195 -19.60 -2.39 -6.90
C LEU A 195 -18.70 -3.46 -7.53
N ASN A 196 -17.54 -3.08 -8.05
CA ASN A 196 -16.74 -3.93 -8.94
C ASN A 196 -15.47 -4.50 -8.29
N GLY A 197 -15.07 -4.00 -7.12
CA GLY A 197 -13.74 -4.20 -6.57
C GLY A 197 -12.68 -3.37 -7.28
N LEU A 198 -11.41 -3.69 -7.02
CA LEU A 198 -10.32 -3.21 -7.88
C LEU A 198 -10.45 -3.88 -9.25
N THR A 199 -10.25 -3.12 -10.33
CA THR A 199 -10.36 -3.58 -11.73
C THR A 199 -9.01 -3.67 -12.44
N GLY A 200 -7.95 -3.19 -11.81
CA GLY A 200 -6.60 -3.23 -12.35
C GLY A 200 -5.51 -2.93 -11.31
N PRO A 201 -4.23 -3.22 -11.64
CA PRO A 201 -3.10 -2.97 -10.76
C PRO A 201 -2.93 -1.47 -10.46
N SER A 202 -2.27 -1.17 -9.34
CA SER A 202 -1.97 0.19 -8.83
C SER A 202 -3.16 1.07 -8.43
N GLN A 203 -4.41 0.62 -8.62
CA GLN A 203 -5.61 1.39 -8.24
C GLN A 203 -5.81 1.58 -6.73
N ARG A 204 -5.12 0.81 -5.85
CA ARG A 204 -5.36 0.81 -4.39
C ARG A 204 -5.44 2.22 -3.78
N ALA A 205 -4.49 3.10 -4.09
CA ALA A 205 -4.42 4.44 -3.51
C ALA A 205 -5.61 5.33 -3.90
N GLU A 206 -6.06 5.21 -5.15
CA GLU A 206 -7.22 5.91 -5.69
C GLU A 206 -8.51 5.35 -5.07
N ALA A 207 -8.64 4.01 -5.04
CA ALA A 207 -9.77 3.31 -4.44
C ALA A 207 -9.95 3.66 -2.95
N ILE A 208 -8.87 3.69 -2.15
CA ILE A 208 -8.93 4.13 -0.73
C ILE A 208 -9.54 5.53 -0.61
N THR A 209 -9.06 6.47 -1.45
CA THR A 209 -9.51 7.87 -1.43
C THR A 209 -10.98 7.98 -1.85
N CYS A 210 -11.37 7.28 -2.92
CA CYS A 210 -12.73 7.31 -3.47
C CYS A 210 -13.73 6.58 -2.57
N LEU A 211 -13.38 5.41 -2.02
CA LEU A 211 -14.20 4.66 -1.07
C LEU A 211 -14.39 5.44 0.23
N GLY A 212 -13.33 6.03 0.80
CA GLY A 212 -13.44 6.87 1.99
C GLY A 212 -14.35 8.07 1.78
N HIS A 213 -14.30 8.69 0.59
CA HIS A 213 -15.18 9.79 0.21
C HIS A 213 -16.63 9.35 -0.05
N TYR A 214 -16.85 8.19 -0.67
CA TYR A 214 -18.17 7.59 -0.87
C TYR A 214 -18.84 7.21 0.47
N LEU A 215 -18.10 6.55 1.37
CA LEU A 215 -18.58 6.19 2.71
C LEU A 215 -18.82 7.44 3.60
N PHE A 216 -18.05 8.52 3.42
CA PHE A 216 -18.23 9.76 4.18
C PHE A 216 -19.60 10.41 3.94
N TYR A 217 -20.07 10.45 2.69
CA TYR A 217 -21.38 11.01 2.33
C TYR A 217 -22.51 9.96 2.26
N GLY A 218 -22.16 8.67 2.29
CA GLY A 218 -23.10 7.56 2.13
C GLY A 218 -23.61 7.41 0.69
N ASP A 219 -24.62 6.57 0.51
CA ASP A 219 -25.38 6.45 -0.73
C ASP A 219 -26.88 6.29 -0.43
N PRO A 220 -27.65 7.41 -0.43
CA PRO A 220 -29.10 7.38 -0.22
C PRO A 220 -29.86 6.45 -1.16
N SER A 221 -29.39 6.28 -2.41
CA SER A 221 -30.04 5.39 -3.39
C SER A 221 -29.80 3.89 -3.13
N ARG A 222 -28.94 3.56 -2.16
CA ARG A 222 -28.61 2.19 -1.74
C ARG A 222 -28.83 1.96 -0.24
N GLY A 223 -29.40 2.93 0.48
CA GLY A 223 -29.58 2.88 1.94
C GLY A 223 -28.27 2.85 2.73
N LEU A 224 -27.15 3.29 2.15
CA LEU A 224 -25.84 3.24 2.80
C LEU A 224 -25.64 4.51 3.66
N PRO A 225 -25.48 4.40 4.99
CA PRO A 225 -25.44 5.56 5.89
C PRO A 225 -24.15 6.37 5.72
N ALA A 226 -24.25 7.69 5.90
CA ALA A 226 -23.11 8.59 5.85
C ALA A 226 -22.26 8.46 7.12
N LEU A 227 -21.08 7.83 7.00
CA LEU A 227 -20.10 7.75 8.07
C LEU A 227 -19.35 9.10 8.13
N GLY A 228 -19.95 10.12 8.73
CA GLY A 228 -19.41 11.49 8.74
C GLY A 228 -18.12 11.67 9.58
N TYR A 229 -17.96 12.87 10.14
CA TYR A 229 -16.99 13.08 11.23
C TYR A 229 -17.47 12.37 12.50
N GLY A 230 -16.55 11.79 13.27
CA GLY A 230 -16.86 10.97 14.45
C GLY A 230 -17.12 9.49 14.14
N TYR A 231 -16.91 9.07 12.88
CA TYR A 231 -17.02 7.69 12.40
C TYR A 231 -15.75 7.24 11.65
N GLU A 232 -14.59 7.81 12.00
CA GLU A 232 -13.32 7.54 11.34
C GLU A 232 -12.89 6.08 11.48
N GLN A 233 -13.14 5.45 12.64
CA GLN A 233 -12.81 4.04 12.89
C GLN A 233 -13.73 3.11 12.07
N GLU A 234 -15.04 3.34 12.09
CA GLU A 234 -16.00 2.57 11.30
C GLU A 234 -15.74 2.70 9.79
N ARG A 235 -15.31 3.88 9.33
CA ARG A 235 -14.89 4.12 7.94
C ARG A 235 -13.60 3.36 7.61
N GLN A 236 -12.60 3.36 8.50
CA GLN A 236 -11.37 2.59 8.31
C GLN A 236 -11.69 1.10 8.16
N TRP A 237 -12.44 0.54 9.11
CA TRP A 237 -12.85 -0.87 9.07
C TRP A 237 -13.62 -1.22 7.79
N ALA A 238 -14.56 -0.38 7.36
CA ALA A 238 -15.32 -0.61 6.13
C ALA A 238 -14.42 -0.62 4.87
N ILE A 239 -13.38 0.22 4.80
CA ILE A 239 -12.43 0.22 3.68
C ILE A 239 -11.47 -0.98 3.78
N ASP A 240 -11.01 -1.35 4.98
CA ASP A 240 -10.09 -2.49 5.19
C ASP A 240 -10.78 -3.83 4.91
N GLU A 241 -11.99 -4.06 5.43
CA GLU A 241 -12.81 -5.24 5.14
C GLU A 241 -13.15 -5.32 3.65
N PHE A 242 -13.53 -4.19 3.04
CA PHE A 242 -13.74 -4.11 1.60
C PHE A 242 -12.47 -4.49 0.80
N LEU A 243 -11.31 -3.92 1.14
CA LEU A 243 -10.06 -4.18 0.42
C LEU A 243 -9.53 -5.60 0.63
N ARG A 244 -9.83 -6.26 1.76
CA ARG A 244 -9.52 -7.67 1.96
C ARG A 244 -10.35 -8.57 1.03
N HIS A 245 -11.62 -8.25 0.81
CA HIS A 245 -12.54 -9.10 0.03
C HIS A 245 -12.63 -8.76 -1.47
N TYR A 246 -12.49 -7.50 -1.86
CA TYR A 246 -12.77 -7.01 -3.22
C TYR A 246 -11.52 -6.45 -3.95
N ASN A 247 -10.33 -6.84 -3.51
CA ASN A 247 -9.06 -6.52 -4.17
C ASN A 247 -8.84 -7.29 -5.50
N ASN A 248 -9.57 -8.39 -5.74
CA ASN A 248 -9.52 -9.19 -6.97
C ASN A 248 -8.08 -9.64 -7.37
N GLY A 249 -7.16 -9.69 -6.39
CA GLY A 249 -5.74 -10.02 -6.58
C GLY A 249 -4.86 -8.91 -7.17
N HIS A 250 -5.38 -7.71 -7.44
CA HIS A 250 -4.63 -6.65 -8.15
C HIS A 250 -3.59 -5.90 -7.30
N SER A 251 -3.72 -5.91 -5.97
CA SER A 251 -2.80 -5.27 -5.02
C SER A 251 -1.84 -6.27 -4.39
N LYS A 252 -0.59 -6.27 -4.86
CA LYS A 252 0.46 -7.17 -4.36
C LYS A 252 0.73 -7.06 -2.86
N ASP A 253 0.59 -5.87 -2.27
CA ASP A 253 0.85 -5.66 -0.84
C ASP A 253 -0.26 -6.23 0.04
N ILE A 254 -1.51 -6.22 -0.43
CA ILE A 254 -2.65 -6.84 0.26
C ILE A 254 -2.56 -8.36 0.13
N ASN A 255 -2.24 -8.87 -1.07
CA ASN A 255 -2.00 -10.30 -1.31
C ASN A 255 -0.83 -10.89 -0.49
N ALA A 256 -0.02 -10.03 0.14
CA ALA A 256 1.15 -10.39 0.95
C ALA A 256 1.04 -9.87 2.40
N ASP A 257 -0.17 -9.51 2.85
CA ASP A 257 -0.52 -8.98 4.19
C ASP A 257 0.49 -7.97 4.77
N ARG A 258 0.98 -7.05 3.94
CA ARG A 258 1.91 -5.99 4.38
C ARG A 258 1.17 -4.91 5.15
N ALA A 259 1.58 -4.67 6.39
CA ALA A 259 1.01 -3.63 7.27
C ALA A 259 0.92 -2.23 6.59
N ASP A 260 1.93 -1.86 5.80
CA ASP A 260 1.97 -0.61 5.00
C ASP A 260 0.76 -0.40 4.07
N ALA A 261 0.07 -1.47 3.65
CA ALA A 261 -1.13 -1.38 2.82
C ALA A 261 -2.32 -0.80 3.59
N PHE A 262 -2.49 -1.19 4.85
CA PHE A 262 -3.59 -0.78 5.74
C PHE A 262 -3.29 0.54 6.45
N ALA A 263 -2.01 0.82 6.75
CA ALA A 263 -1.56 2.14 7.21
C ALA A 263 -1.80 3.28 6.18
N GLN A 264 -2.21 2.97 4.94
CA GLN A 264 -2.71 3.97 3.99
C GLN A 264 -4.20 4.30 4.21
N VAL A 265 -4.99 3.34 4.69
CA VAL A 265 -6.42 3.48 4.96
C VAL A 265 -6.67 4.30 6.21
N GLU A 266 -5.98 3.99 7.31
CA GLU A 266 -5.98 4.77 8.56
C GLU A 266 -5.77 6.27 8.31
N ARG A 267 -4.73 6.63 7.53
CA ARG A 267 -4.40 8.02 7.19
C ARG A 267 -5.43 8.70 6.27
N ALA A 268 -6.22 7.94 5.51
CA ALA A 268 -7.30 8.46 4.69
C ALA A 268 -8.59 8.62 5.50
N ALA A 269 -8.87 7.68 6.42
CA ALA A 269 -10.05 7.70 7.27
C ALA A 269 -9.99 8.77 8.36
N ASN A 270 -8.81 8.99 8.97
CA ASN A 270 -8.54 10.02 9.96
C ASN A 270 -8.19 11.40 9.34
N TRP A 271 -8.51 11.65 8.06
CA TRP A 271 -8.20 12.92 7.42
C TRP A 271 -9.18 14.03 7.83
N ILE A 272 -8.70 14.96 8.66
CA ILE A 272 -9.43 16.15 9.08
C ILE A 272 -9.04 17.36 8.20
N PRO A 273 -9.94 18.27 7.78
CA PRO A 273 -9.57 19.46 7.00
C PRO A 273 -8.64 20.42 7.76
N PRO A 274 -7.75 21.19 7.11
CA PRO A 274 -6.80 22.07 7.78
C PRO A 274 -7.41 23.09 8.76
N HIS A 275 -8.62 23.57 8.50
CA HIS A 275 -9.35 24.53 9.36
C HIS A 275 -10.05 23.89 10.57
N LYS A 276 -9.89 22.57 10.78
CA LYS A 276 -10.42 21.81 11.93
C LYS A 276 -9.31 21.05 12.68
N ARG A 277 -8.04 21.42 12.50
CA ARG A 277 -6.90 20.77 13.16
C ARG A 277 -6.41 21.64 14.31
N ASP A 278 -6.45 21.09 15.52
CA ASP A 278 -5.95 21.75 16.74
C ASP A 278 -4.41 21.66 16.88
N GLN A 279 -3.72 21.04 15.91
CA GLN A 279 -2.25 20.91 15.87
C GLN A 279 -1.66 21.28 14.51
N GLU A 280 -0.45 21.83 14.56
CA GLU A 280 0.38 22.10 13.38
C GLU A 280 0.85 20.80 12.69
N LEU A 281 1.13 20.90 11.40
CA LEU A 281 1.46 19.74 10.57
C LEU A 281 2.94 19.34 10.68
N SER A 282 3.20 18.21 11.34
CA SER A 282 4.40 17.43 11.05
C SER A 282 4.26 16.74 9.68
N PRO A 283 5.20 16.94 8.73
CA PRO A 283 5.17 16.22 7.45
C PRO A 283 5.52 14.74 7.68
N TYR A 284 4.76 13.83 7.07
CA TYR A 284 4.99 12.39 7.19
C TYR A 284 6.42 12.01 6.78
N LYS A 285 7.18 11.48 7.74
CA LYS A 285 8.46 10.84 7.54
C LYS A 285 8.25 9.32 7.68
N PRO A 286 8.68 8.48 6.72
CA PRO A 286 8.61 7.04 6.89
C PRO A 286 9.49 6.61 8.06
N ASN A 287 9.06 5.60 8.81
CA ASN A 287 9.86 5.04 9.91
C ASN A 287 11.03 4.22 9.35
N VAL A 288 12.21 4.83 9.26
CA VAL A 288 13.42 4.20 8.72
C VAL A 288 14.22 3.56 9.86
N PRO A 289 14.60 2.26 9.78
CA PRO A 289 15.40 1.61 10.80
C PRO A 289 16.72 2.36 11.10
N VAL A 290 17.01 2.58 12.39
CA VAL A 290 18.15 3.38 12.87
C VAL A 290 19.49 2.93 12.28
N ALA A 291 19.67 1.63 12.04
CA ALA A 291 20.86 1.07 11.40
C ALA A 291 21.08 1.58 9.96
N TRP A 292 20.00 1.81 9.19
CA TRP A 292 20.07 2.33 7.83
C TRP A 292 20.49 3.81 7.83
N THR A 293 19.94 4.60 8.75
CA THR A 293 20.33 6.00 8.97
C THR A 293 21.80 6.12 9.36
N ARG A 294 22.27 5.28 10.30
CA ARG A 294 23.70 5.21 10.69
C ARG A 294 24.60 4.81 9.52
N ASN A 295 24.24 3.78 8.77
CA ASN A 295 25.04 3.34 7.61
C ASN A 295 25.12 4.43 6.52
N SER A 296 23.99 5.11 6.22
CA SER A 296 23.97 6.22 5.26
C SER A 296 24.84 7.40 5.71
N ALA A 297 24.87 7.70 7.01
CA ALA A 297 25.76 8.74 7.56
C ALA A 297 27.24 8.34 7.45
N ASN A 298 27.58 7.10 7.77
CA ASN A 298 28.96 6.59 7.65
C ASN A 298 29.47 6.64 6.21
N LEU A 299 28.65 6.20 5.24
CA LEU A 299 28.96 6.28 3.80
C LEU A 299 29.13 7.73 3.31
N GLN A 300 28.38 8.68 3.89
CA GLN A 300 28.53 10.11 3.58
C GLN A 300 29.82 10.70 4.18
N ILE A 301 30.22 10.27 5.39
CA ILE A 301 31.47 10.69 6.02
C ILE A 301 32.68 10.16 5.23
N ASP A 302 32.69 8.87 4.89
CA ASP A 302 33.72 8.25 4.05
C ASP A 302 33.84 8.96 2.68
N ALA A 303 32.72 9.15 1.97
CA ALA A 303 32.73 9.84 0.68
C ALA A 303 33.31 11.27 0.78
N ARG A 304 32.93 12.03 1.81
CA ARG A 304 33.47 13.39 2.03
C ARG A 304 34.95 13.37 2.42
N SER A 305 35.41 12.37 3.17
CA SER A 305 36.83 12.16 3.50
C SER A 305 37.67 11.91 2.24
N ARG A 306 37.26 10.96 1.39
CA ARG A 306 37.96 10.61 0.15
C ARG A 306 37.98 11.75 -0.88
N ILE A 307 36.92 12.55 -0.94
CA ILE A 307 36.86 13.75 -1.80
C ILE A 307 37.85 14.83 -1.31
N LYS A 308 37.98 15.04 0.01
CA LYS A 308 38.96 15.98 0.56
C LYS A 308 40.40 15.56 0.31
N ALA A 309 40.75 14.32 0.64
CA ALA A 309 42.11 13.82 0.43
C ALA A 309 42.55 13.93 -1.04
N ALA A 310 41.69 13.52 -1.97
CA ALA A 310 41.93 13.66 -3.41
C ALA A 310 42.07 15.12 -3.88
N LEU A 311 41.34 16.06 -3.26
CA LEU A 311 41.44 17.48 -3.58
C LEU A 311 42.74 18.09 -3.02
N GLU A 312 43.11 17.74 -1.78
CA GLU A 312 44.36 18.18 -1.14
C GLU A 312 45.59 17.68 -1.92
N GLU A 313 45.56 16.43 -2.41
CA GLU A 313 46.59 15.89 -3.33
C GLU A 313 46.66 16.69 -4.65
N LEU A 314 45.53 16.94 -5.33
CA LEU A 314 45.51 17.66 -6.60
C LEU A 314 45.92 19.14 -6.47
N ILE A 315 45.62 19.78 -5.32
CA ILE A 315 46.10 21.13 -4.99
C ILE A 315 47.62 21.11 -4.75
N ALA A 316 48.15 20.12 -4.05
CA ALA A 316 49.58 19.96 -3.82
C ALA A 316 50.37 19.63 -5.11
N GLU A 317 49.76 18.91 -6.06
CA GLU A 317 50.30 18.66 -7.40
C GLU A 317 50.33 19.93 -8.28
N GLY A 318 49.64 21.01 -7.89
CA GLY A 318 49.75 22.36 -8.48
C GLY A 318 49.24 22.54 -9.92
N ASN A 319 48.69 21.48 -10.52
CA ASN A 319 48.23 21.44 -11.90
C ASN A 319 46.71 21.65 -12.00
N PRO A 320 46.20 22.20 -13.13
CA PRO A 320 44.76 22.32 -13.35
C PRO A 320 44.12 20.93 -13.52
N PHE A 321 43.37 20.47 -12.52
CA PHE A 321 42.69 19.18 -12.53
C PHE A 321 41.28 19.26 -13.11
N SER A 322 40.82 18.19 -13.76
CA SER A 322 39.43 18.06 -14.22
C SER A 322 38.57 17.26 -13.26
N LEU A 323 37.24 17.32 -13.44
CA LEU A 323 36.30 16.50 -12.68
C LEU A 323 36.48 14.99 -12.92
N ARG A 324 37.13 14.56 -14.03
CA ARG A 324 37.49 13.16 -14.22
C ARG A 324 38.62 12.74 -13.29
N ASP A 325 39.63 13.58 -13.15
CA ASP A 325 40.81 13.30 -12.33
C ASP A 325 40.40 13.25 -10.85
N LEU A 326 39.53 14.18 -10.42
CA LEU A 326 38.92 14.14 -9.09
C LEU A 326 38.04 12.88 -8.87
N THR A 327 37.26 12.41 -9.86
CA THR A 327 36.55 11.10 -9.71
C THR A 327 37.49 9.91 -9.61
N ALA A 328 38.60 9.94 -10.35
CA ALA A 328 39.58 8.85 -10.36
C ALA A 328 40.34 8.77 -9.04
N ARG A 329 40.87 9.90 -8.55
CA ARG A 329 41.66 10.01 -7.31
C ARG A 329 40.82 9.78 -6.05
N ALA A 330 39.58 10.28 -6.01
CA ALA A 330 38.66 10.05 -4.88
C ALA A 330 37.97 8.67 -4.89
N HIS A 331 38.18 7.86 -5.94
CA HIS A 331 37.50 6.58 -6.19
C HIS A 331 35.97 6.66 -5.98
N CYS A 332 35.33 7.69 -6.56
CA CYS A 332 33.90 7.94 -6.36
C CYS A 332 33.18 8.32 -7.67
N HIS A 333 31.91 7.93 -7.77
CA HIS A 333 31.08 8.20 -8.94
C HIS A 333 30.71 9.68 -9.03
N HIS A 334 30.56 10.25 -10.25
CA HIS A 334 30.38 11.71 -10.42
C HIS A 334 29.14 12.28 -9.73
N ASN A 335 28.08 11.47 -9.56
CA ASN A 335 26.89 11.85 -8.78
C ASN A 335 27.21 12.10 -7.29
N THR A 336 28.23 11.43 -6.74
CA THR A 336 28.71 11.63 -5.36
C THR A 336 29.46 12.96 -5.26
N LEU A 337 30.34 13.28 -6.21
CA LEU A 337 30.95 14.61 -6.31
C LEU A 337 29.90 15.72 -6.43
N LYS A 338 28.87 15.53 -7.27
CA LYS A 338 27.77 16.52 -7.41
C LYS A 338 26.95 16.71 -6.14
N ARG A 339 26.80 15.68 -5.31
CA ARG A 339 26.17 15.79 -3.97
C ARG A 339 27.08 16.45 -2.94
N HIS A 340 28.38 16.48 -3.18
CA HIS A 340 29.40 17.08 -2.31
C HIS A 340 30.16 18.22 -3.00
N ALA A 341 29.45 18.99 -3.82
CA ALA A 341 30.01 20.15 -4.52
C ALA A 341 30.49 21.27 -3.57
N ASP A 342 29.99 21.26 -2.33
CA ASP A 342 30.45 22.09 -1.22
C ASP A 342 31.94 21.89 -0.87
N LEU A 343 32.53 20.74 -1.23
CA LEU A 343 33.91 20.39 -0.87
C LEU A 343 34.97 20.79 -1.89
N TRP A 344 34.61 20.96 -3.17
CA TRP A 344 35.59 21.09 -4.27
C TRP A 344 35.27 22.19 -5.28
N LYS A 345 34.03 22.71 -5.32
CA LYS A 345 33.62 23.64 -6.37
C LYS A 345 34.33 24.99 -6.28
N ALA A 346 34.58 25.49 -5.06
CA ALA A 346 35.27 26.77 -4.86
C ALA A 346 36.69 26.73 -5.44
N ASP A 347 37.44 25.67 -5.14
CA ASP A 347 38.81 25.48 -5.63
C ASP A 347 38.83 25.21 -7.13
N TYR A 348 37.95 24.35 -7.63
CA TYR A 348 37.81 24.08 -9.07
C TYR A 348 37.48 25.34 -9.87
N ASP A 349 36.51 26.14 -9.43
CA ASP A 349 36.15 27.41 -10.08
C ASP A 349 37.35 28.39 -10.03
N ALA A 350 38.10 28.45 -8.92
CA ALA A 350 39.30 29.28 -8.78
C ALA A 350 40.45 28.87 -9.70
N PHE A 351 40.67 27.56 -9.93
CA PHE A 351 41.65 27.08 -10.93
C PHE A 351 41.18 27.35 -12.37
N CYS A 352 39.88 27.21 -12.65
CA CYS A 352 39.32 27.39 -14.01
C CYS A 352 39.45 28.82 -14.55
N VAL A 353 39.47 29.86 -13.71
CA VAL A 353 39.68 31.26 -14.15
C VAL A 353 41.02 31.45 -14.89
N ARG A 354 42.02 30.59 -14.67
CA ARG A 354 43.32 30.65 -15.38
C ARG A 354 43.27 30.20 -16.85
N LEU A 355 42.09 29.88 -17.40
CA LEU A 355 41.92 29.43 -18.80
C LEU A 355 41.16 30.43 -19.70
N GLU A 356 40.93 31.67 -19.27
CA GLU A 356 40.17 32.67 -20.06
C GLU A 356 40.89 33.24 -21.31
N THR A 357 42.12 32.82 -21.62
CA THR A 357 42.88 33.28 -22.80
C THR A 357 43.12 32.18 -23.85
N ALA A 358 42.09 31.39 -24.14
CA ALA A 358 42.03 30.48 -25.28
C ALA A 358 40.66 30.54 -25.99
N SER A 359 40.18 31.77 -26.28
CA SER A 359 39.04 31.98 -27.16
C SER A 359 39.32 31.42 -28.54
N CYS A 360 38.60 30.38 -28.95
CA CYS A 360 38.73 29.78 -30.27
C CYS A 360 38.22 30.72 -31.38
N GLU A 361 39.08 31.63 -31.85
CA GLU A 361 38.84 32.50 -33.01
C GLU A 361 38.82 31.69 -34.32
N TYR A 362 37.76 30.90 -34.51
CA TYR A 362 37.49 30.27 -35.79
C TYR A 362 36.61 31.19 -36.64
N ASN A 363 37.26 31.92 -37.55
CA ASN A 363 36.64 32.98 -38.36
C ASN A 363 35.42 32.49 -39.17
N VAL A 364 34.25 33.09 -38.90
CA VAL A 364 33.09 33.04 -39.79
C VAL A 364 32.71 34.48 -40.17
N VAL A 365 32.50 34.69 -41.47
CA VAL A 365 32.54 36.00 -42.13
C VAL A 365 31.42 36.95 -41.67
N VAL A 366 31.84 38.20 -41.43
CA VAL A 366 31.09 39.47 -41.43
C VAL A 366 29.65 39.40 -41.97
N GLY A 367 28.67 39.64 -41.09
CA GLY A 367 27.27 39.89 -41.43
C GLY A 367 26.65 40.84 -40.40
N ALA A 368 26.24 42.03 -40.82
CA ALA A 368 26.02 43.17 -39.93
C ALA A 368 24.81 43.06 -38.97
N ALA A 369 25.03 43.32 -37.68
CA ALA A 369 24.00 43.76 -36.74
C ALA A 369 24.60 44.59 -35.57
N SER A 370 23.82 45.57 -35.13
CA SER A 370 24.06 46.63 -34.13
C SER A 370 25.02 46.38 -32.95
N SER A 371 25.73 47.45 -32.57
CA SER A 371 26.22 47.69 -31.21
C SER A 371 25.07 47.67 -30.16
N GLU A 372 25.43 47.44 -28.90
CA GLU A 372 24.60 47.69 -27.70
C GLU A 372 23.20 47.05 -27.64
N SER A 373 23.15 45.77 -27.21
CA SER A 373 22.13 45.36 -26.25
C SER A 373 22.69 44.32 -25.27
N LYS A 374 22.71 44.66 -23.98
CA LYS A 374 22.96 43.66 -22.92
C LYS A 374 21.68 42.84 -22.76
N PRO A 375 21.74 41.48 -22.72
CA PRO A 375 20.55 40.70 -22.38
C PRO A 375 20.10 41.08 -20.96
N PRO A 376 18.79 41.33 -20.73
CA PRO A 376 18.33 41.82 -19.43
C PRO A 376 18.42 40.73 -18.37
N THR A 377 19.26 40.94 -17.35
CA THR A 377 19.34 40.10 -16.15
C THR A 377 18.00 40.10 -15.44
N THR A 378 17.14 39.14 -15.79
CA THR A 378 15.82 38.98 -15.19
C THR A 378 15.71 37.58 -14.64
N SER A 379 15.86 37.47 -13.32
CA SER A 379 15.53 36.26 -12.56
C SER A 379 14.01 36.08 -12.51
N GLN A 380 13.40 35.75 -13.65
CA GLN A 380 12.02 35.30 -13.71
C GLN A 380 11.97 33.86 -13.21
N GLU A 381 11.15 33.61 -12.19
CA GLU A 381 10.76 32.24 -11.86
C GLU A 381 10.14 31.60 -13.11
N ILE A 382 10.62 30.41 -13.50
CA ILE A 382 10.06 29.68 -14.63
C ILE A 382 8.72 29.09 -14.18
N ASN A 383 7.69 29.93 -14.14
CA ASN A 383 6.34 29.59 -13.73
C ASN A 383 5.73 28.66 -14.80
N MET A 384 5.92 27.36 -14.62
CA MET A 384 5.60 26.32 -15.60
C MET A 384 4.08 26.12 -15.71
N PRO A 385 3.42 26.56 -16.80
CA PRO A 385 1.97 26.49 -16.88
C PRO A 385 1.51 25.03 -16.93
N PRO A 386 0.35 24.69 -16.32
CA PRO A 386 -0.09 23.30 -16.14
C PRO A 386 -0.23 22.54 -17.46
N GLY A 387 -0.64 23.21 -18.56
CA GLY A 387 -0.67 22.62 -19.89
C GLY A 387 0.70 22.15 -20.41
N ARG A 388 1.80 22.84 -20.05
CA ARG A 388 3.17 22.43 -20.42
C ARG A 388 3.66 21.25 -19.57
N LEU A 389 3.20 21.14 -18.32
CA LEU A 389 3.44 19.95 -17.49
C LEU A 389 2.65 18.74 -18.01
N ALA A 390 1.37 18.92 -18.37
CA ALA A 390 0.55 17.89 -18.98
C ALA A 390 1.15 17.40 -20.31
N ALA A 391 1.57 18.32 -21.20
CA ALA A 391 2.23 17.97 -22.46
C ALA A 391 3.53 17.18 -22.26
N ARG A 392 4.38 17.55 -21.28
CA ARG A 392 5.59 16.77 -20.93
C ARG A 392 5.23 15.39 -20.37
N ARG A 393 4.15 15.26 -19.59
CA ARG A 393 3.68 13.98 -19.03
C ARG A 393 3.17 13.04 -20.13
N ILE A 394 2.38 13.57 -21.08
CA ILE A 394 1.88 12.83 -22.25
C ILE A 394 3.04 12.40 -23.15
N ALA A 395 3.97 13.30 -23.49
CA ALA A 395 5.14 12.97 -24.32
C ALA A 395 6.04 11.90 -23.67
N TYR A 396 6.24 11.99 -22.34
CA TYR A 396 6.95 10.96 -21.59
C TYR A 396 6.21 9.62 -21.61
N GLU A 397 4.89 9.62 -21.42
CA GLU A 397 4.11 8.37 -21.44
C GLU A 397 4.12 7.71 -22.83
N LEU A 398 3.98 8.48 -23.91
CA LEU A 398 4.09 8.01 -25.29
C LEU A 398 5.48 7.40 -25.57
N SER A 399 6.55 8.06 -25.12
CA SER A 399 7.91 7.50 -25.19
C SER A 399 8.02 6.17 -24.43
N MET A 400 7.44 6.10 -23.22
CA MET A 400 7.43 4.89 -22.40
C MET A 400 6.50 3.79 -22.95
N ARG A 401 5.50 4.11 -23.79
CA ARG A 401 4.70 3.12 -24.54
C ARG A 401 5.51 2.56 -25.71
N SER A 402 6.08 3.43 -26.57
CA SER A 402 6.94 3.02 -27.70
C SER A 402 8.14 2.17 -27.23
N GLN A 403 8.79 2.53 -26.12
CA GLN A 403 9.90 1.73 -25.58
C GLN A 403 9.44 0.35 -25.04
N ARG A 404 8.19 0.22 -24.56
CA ARG A 404 7.61 -1.08 -24.16
C ARG A 404 7.23 -1.94 -25.37
N GLU A 405 6.67 -1.35 -26.41
CA GLU A 405 6.37 -2.04 -27.69
C GLU A 405 7.65 -2.53 -28.37
N ARG A 406 8.69 -1.69 -28.41
CA ARG A 406 10.01 -2.05 -28.91
C ARG A 406 10.60 -3.23 -28.11
N LYS A 407 10.57 -3.18 -26.78
CA LYS A 407 11.03 -4.28 -25.93
C LYS A 407 10.22 -5.58 -26.06
N ARG A 408 8.93 -5.50 -26.41
CA ARG A 408 8.14 -6.69 -26.78
C ARG A 408 8.66 -7.29 -28.09
N ARG A 409 8.76 -6.49 -29.17
CA ARG A 409 9.31 -6.97 -30.45
C ARG A 409 10.73 -7.55 -30.31
N GLU A 410 11.58 -6.92 -29.49
CA GLU A 410 12.93 -7.42 -29.16
C GLU A 410 12.92 -8.72 -28.32
N ALA A 411 11.81 -9.08 -27.67
CA ALA A 411 11.64 -10.36 -26.99
C ALA A 411 11.00 -11.41 -27.91
N ASP A 412 9.96 -11.04 -28.66
CA ASP A 412 9.24 -11.89 -29.62
C ASP A 412 10.18 -12.41 -30.72
N LEU A 413 11.21 -11.63 -31.10
CA LEU A 413 12.27 -12.00 -32.06
C LEU A 413 13.36 -12.93 -31.48
N ASN A 414 13.39 -13.17 -30.17
CA ASN A 414 14.46 -13.94 -29.49
C ASN A 414 13.99 -15.33 -29.00
N GLN A 415 12.82 -15.80 -29.41
CA GLN A 415 12.30 -17.11 -29.03
C GLN A 415 12.63 -18.16 -30.12
N PRO A 416 13.32 -19.27 -29.79
CA PRO A 416 13.76 -20.26 -30.78
C PRO A 416 12.60 -21.11 -31.35
N CYS A 417 12.86 -21.75 -32.49
CA CYS A 417 11.84 -22.25 -33.43
C CYS A 417 11.21 -23.62 -33.09
N ASP A 418 10.34 -23.69 -32.08
CA ASP A 418 9.54 -24.91 -31.78
C ASP A 418 8.11 -24.90 -32.40
N TRP A 419 7.77 -23.90 -33.22
CA TRP A 419 6.40 -23.69 -33.74
C TRP A 419 5.83 -24.90 -34.49
N ARG A 420 6.60 -25.53 -35.40
CA ARG A 420 6.17 -26.74 -36.13
C ARG A 420 5.95 -27.93 -35.19
N GLU A 421 6.73 -28.04 -34.12
CA GLU A 421 6.69 -29.16 -33.16
C GLU A 421 5.43 -29.06 -32.30
N SER A 422 5.11 -27.87 -31.79
CA SER A 422 3.89 -27.62 -30.98
C SER A 422 2.59 -27.84 -31.76
N ILE A 423 2.61 -27.71 -33.09
CA ILE A 423 1.47 -28.06 -33.95
C ILE A 423 1.38 -29.57 -34.19
N LYS A 424 2.51 -30.26 -34.41
CA LYS A 424 2.55 -31.73 -34.54
C LYS A 424 2.03 -32.43 -33.28
N GLU A 425 2.43 -31.97 -32.09
CA GLU A 425 1.97 -32.49 -30.79
C GLU A 425 0.43 -32.48 -30.66
N LYS A 426 -0.23 -31.49 -31.30
CA LYS A 426 -1.68 -31.26 -31.20
C LYS A 426 -2.47 -31.85 -32.37
N LEU A 427 -1.80 -32.51 -33.31
CA LEU A 427 -2.42 -33.20 -34.44
C LEU A 427 -2.71 -34.66 -34.03
N PRO A 428 -3.94 -35.17 -34.22
CA PRO A 428 -4.24 -36.58 -33.91
C PRO A 428 -3.47 -37.49 -34.87
N ALA A 429 -2.98 -38.63 -34.35
CA ALA A 429 -2.12 -39.56 -35.11
C ALA A 429 -2.77 -40.07 -36.41
N ASP A 430 -4.07 -40.35 -36.39
CA ASP A 430 -4.89 -40.65 -37.58
C ASP A 430 -6.02 -39.63 -37.73
N LEU A 431 -5.86 -38.71 -38.69
CA LEU A 431 -6.93 -37.79 -39.10
C LEU A 431 -8.14 -38.54 -39.67
N ASP A 432 -7.93 -39.71 -40.30
CA ASP A 432 -9.02 -40.52 -40.84
C ASP A 432 -9.91 -41.19 -39.79
N ALA A 433 -9.43 -41.32 -38.55
CA ALA A 433 -10.20 -41.87 -37.42
C ALA A 433 -10.89 -40.80 -36.54
N ALA A 434 -10.52 -39.52 -36.66
CA ALA A 434 -10.98 -38.45 -35.75
C ALA A 434 -12.46 -38.05 -35.96
N ASP A 435 -13.24 -37.88 -34.88
CA ASP A 435 -14.66 -37.52 -34.98
C ASP A 435 -14.91 -36.06 -35.46
N ILE A 436 -16.10 -35.81 -36.01
CA ILE A 436 -16.56 -34.48 -36.45
C ILE A 436 -16.52 -33.46 -35.29
N GLN A 437 -16.74 -33.88 -34.04
CA GLN A 437 -16.63 -33.00 -32.87
C GLN A 437 -15.19 -32.53 -32.60
N THR A 438 -14.16 -33.29 -32.98
CA THR A 438 -12.75 -32.92 -32.79
C THR A 438 -12.16 -32.23 -34.01
N LEU A 439 -12.56 -32.62 -35.22
CA LEU A 439 -12.12 -31.97 -36.47
C LEU A 439 -12.55 -30.50 -36.57
N LYS A 440 -13.71 -30.11 -36.01
CA LYS A 440 -14.19 -28.72 -36.00
C LYS A 440 -13.28 -27.75 -35.20
N PRO A 441 -13.02 -27.96 -33.90
CA PRO A 441 -12.11 -27.09 -33.13
C PRO A 441 -10.66 -27.18 -33.64
N LEU A 442 -10.21 -28.36 -34.10
CA LEU A 442 -8.90 -28.51 -34.74
C LEU A 442 -8.77 -27.60 -35.97
N LEU A 443 -9.78 -27.56 -36.85
CA LEU A 443 -9.76 -26.68 -38.01
C LEU A 443 -9.67 -25.18 -37.63
N VAL A 444 -10.37 -24.76 -36.57
CA VAL A 444 -10.28 -23.36 -36.07
C VAL A 444 -8.87 -23.06 -35.52
N PHE A 445 -8.30 -23.98 -34.75
CA PHE A 445 -6.92 -23.86 -34.23
C PHE A 445 -5.88 -23.78 -35.36
N LEU A 446 -5.96 -24.66 -36.37
CA LEU A 446 -5.03 -24.69 -37.49
C LEU A 446 -5.17 -23.43 -38.39
N ILE A 447 -6.39 -22.92 -38.60
CA ILE A 447 -6.60 -21.64 -39.31
C ILE A 447 -6.00 -20.46 -38.52
N TRP A 448 -6.14 -20.44 -37.19
CA TRP A 448 -5.51 -19.42 -36.36
C TRP A 448 -3.98 -19.50 -36.42
N GLN A 449 -3.40 -20.70 -36.33
CA GLN A 449 -1.95 -20.90 -36.51
C GLN A 449 -1.46 -20.49 -37.91
N LEU A 450 -2.27 -20.68 -38.96
CA LEU A 450 -1.92 -20.24 -40.32
C LEU A 450 -1.83 -18.70 -40.46
N SER A 451 -2.46 -17.94 -39.54
CA SER A 451 -2.27 -16.49 -39.43
C SER A 451 -1.03 -16.08 -38.61
N LEU A 452 -0.33 -17.04 -38.00
CA LEU A 452 0.83 -16.87 -37.12
C LEU A 452 2.07 -17.64 -37.60
N SER A 453 2.04 -18.21 -38.82
CA SER A 453 3.13 -19.02 -39.36
C SER A 453 4.42 -18.21 -39.53
N PRO A 454 5.56 -18.62 -38.95
CA PRO A 454 6.79 -17.82 -38.93
C PRO A 454 7.57 -17.82 -40.26
N SER A 455 7.24 -18.71 -41.19
CA SER A 455 7.85 -18.76 -42.53
C SER A 455 6.83 -19.10 -43.61
N HIS A 456 7.19 -18.87 -44.87
CA HIS A 456 6.36 -19.23 -46.02
C HIS A 456 6.25 -20.76 -46.20
N GLU A 457 7.31 -21.54 -45.91
CA GLU A 457 7.26 -23.00 -45.95
C GLU A 457 6.31 -23.57 -44.88
N ASP A 458 6.34 -22.97 -43.69
CA ASP A 458 5.47 -23.28 -42.56
C ASP A 458 4.00 -23.04 -42.93
N GLN A 459 3.73 -21.95 -43.65
CA GLN A 459 2.40 -21.59 -44.14
C GLN A 459 1.88 -22.59 -45.19
N VAL A 460 2.72 -23.01 -46.14
CA VAL A 460 2.36 -24.01 -47.17
C VAL A 460 2.07 -25.36 -46.51
N TRP A 461 2.98 -25.86 -45.66
CA TRP A 461 2.80 -27.12 -44.93
C TRP A 461 1.49 -27.17 -44.12
N LEU A 462 1.18 -26.08 -43.40
CA LEU A 462 -0.04 -26.00 -42.61
C LEU A 462 -1.29 -25.85 -43.48
N SER A 463 -1.19 -25.21 -44.65
CA SER A 463 -2.29 -25.09 -45.63
C SER A 463 -2.73 -26.46 -46.18
N ASP A 464 -1.80 -27.38 -46.42
CA ASP A 464 -2.12 -28.73 -46.89
C ASP A 464 -2.85 -29.56 -45.82
N ILE A 465 -2.45 -29.44 -44.56
CA ILE A 465 -3.14 -30.07 -43.41
C ILE A 465 -4.54 -29.46 -43.24
N VAL A 466 -4.67 -28.13 -43.28
CA VAL A 466 -5.97 -27.43 -43.23
C VAL A 466 -6.89 -27.86 -44.38
N SER A 467 -6.34 -28.05 -45.58
CA SER A 467 -7.10 -28.51 -46.75
C SER A 467 -7.55 -29.96 -46.59
N SER A 468 -6.71 -30.83 -46.04
CA SER A 468 -7.04 -32.24 -45.74
C SER A 468 -8.15 -32.35 -44.69
N VAL A 469 -8.05 -31.60 -43.59
CA VAL A 469 -9.09 -31.52 -42.54
C VAL A 469 -10.41 -30.97 -43.10
N ARG A 470 -10.37 -29.94 -43.96
CA ARG A 470 -11.56 -29.41 -44.66
C ARG A 470 -12.20 -30.46 -45.56
N TRP A 471 -11.40 -31.26 -46.28
CA TRP A 471 -11.90 -32.32 -47.15
C TRP A 471 -12.58 -33.44 -46.36
N GLN A 472 -11.95 -33.96 -45.31
CA GLN A 472 -12.53 -34.99 -44.42
C GLN A 472 -13.82 -34.52 -43.76
N LEU A 473 -13.82 -33.29 -43.23
CA LEU A 473 -15.00 -32.69 -42.59
C LEU A 473 -16.14 -32.54 -43.60
N LYS A 474 -15.85 -32.08 -44.83
CA LYS A 474 -16.85 -32.00 -45.92
C LYS A 474 -17.40 -33.38 -46.29
N ALA A 475 -16.53 -34.37 -46.51
CA ALA A 475 -16.92 -35.74 -46.85
C ALA A 475 -17.86 -36.36 -45.79
N ARG A 476 -17.51 -36.24 -44.50
CA ARG A 476 -18.31 -36.80 -43.40
C ARG A 476 -19.57 -35.97 -43.09
N SER A 477 -19.60 -34.67 -43.44
CA SER A 477 -20.80 -33.83 -43.32
C SER A 477 -21.88 -34.12 -44.37
N HIS A 478 -21.54 -34.80 -45.47
CA HIS A 478 -22.45 -35.11 -46.58
C HIS A 478 -22.73 -36.61 -46.75
N ALA A 479 -22.19 -37.46 -45.88
CA ALA A 479 -22.52 -38.89 -45.86
C ALA A 479 -23.95 -39.14 -45.34
N PRO A 480 -24.76 -40.01 -45.98
CA PRO A 480 -26.12 -40.29 -45.54
C PRO A 480 -26.13 -41.02 -44.19
N ARG A 481 -26.91 -40.50 -43.23
CA ARG A 481 -27.03 -41.09 -41.89
C ARG A 481 -27.86 -42.38 -41.93
N LEU A 482 -27.21 -43.52 -41.73
CA LEU A 482 -27.86 -44.80 -41.41
C LEU A 482 -28.52 -44.71 -40.03
N ILE A 483 -29.84 -44.54 -40.02
CA ILE A 483 -30.65 -44.61 -38.79
C ILE A 483 -30.72 -46.09 -38.36
N ARG A 484 -30.05 -46.43 -37.25
CA ARG A 484 -30.26 -47.73 -36.60
C ARG A 484 -31.63 -47.74 -35.92
N SER A 485 -32.45 -48.72 -36.27
CA SER A 485 -33.73 -48.98 -35.62
C SER A 485 -33.53 -49.43 -34.17
N ILE A 486 -34.47 -49.02 -33.31
CA ILE A 486 -34.53 -49.44 -31.90
C ILE A 486 -35.25 -50.80 -31.86
N PRO A 487 -34.64 -51.88 -31.31
CA PRO A 487 -35.36 -53.10 -30.94
C PRO A 487 -36.12 -52.90 -29.61
N PRO A 488 -37.16 -53.71 -29.34
CA PRO A 488 -38.02 -53.57 -28.15
C PRO A 488 -37.32 -53.89 -26.83
#